data_AF-A0A960T520-F1
#
_entry.id   AF-A0A960T520-F1
#
_cell.length_a   1.000
_cell.length_b   1.000
_cell.length_c   1.000
_cell.angle_alpha   90.00
_cell.angle_beta   90.00
_cell.angle_gamma   90.00
#
_symmetry.space_group_name_H-M   'P 1'
#
loop_
_entity.id
_entity.type
_entity.pdbx_description
1 polymer ?
#
loop_
_entity_poly.entity_id
_entity_poly.type
_entity_poly.pdbx_seq_one_letter_code
_entity_poly.pdbx_strand_id
1 'polypeptide(L)'
;MQSTEISREDAALIIQSAYRRHRVLNLLTQQKRTLCEKIESVTGKIFTLTNRYQISLMHALEQSRMMTFTYIQKIENLNAITQRVAALYSKYVASKTGALGQLELIASQFEIEHACLRKLALNGGAASLSELLEFECGPNWREVIPSRALETISFYDSLFFPRETTQAIYSPYEKGGGEVVLLPDGEKIDYDEAELNEGKCLFTEPRIFSAATPQDHVCGAELCIPYEAEGRQRLLIVRGHFADDPTGLSSQVGPLFEKRQQVIEQLSDKDVPEPFKAGWLAHYALQGWSMKSAETIVRETCEAYADAKTLQTYSSRRIISDIQKCAYQVRREIVLQLLLAQDPALGLQVMEQLKDKAPDAYYDLFLHMPIQAQLYFDEARCTLEHRWSALNKAVSGPVDLQKQIKHSSMPDSAKQQALEKQEMLKKSVSGEAKAEEYLKRLLRFPWGK
;
A
#
# COMPACT_ATOMS: atom_id res chain seq x y z
N MET A 1 60.93 4.73 -71.65
CA MET A 1 59.86 4.73 -70.64
C MET A 1 58.84 3.69 -71.07
N GLN A 2 58.82 2.51 -70.46
CA GLN A 2 57.79 1.51 -70.73
C GLN A 2 56.53 1.92 -69.97
N SER A 3 55.48 2.27 -70.70
CA SER A 3 54.13 2.50 -70.17
C SER A 3 53.54 1.14 -69.83
N THR A 4 53.42 0.83 -68.54
CA THR A 4 52.67 -0.33 -68.05
C THR A 4 51.17 -0.04 -68.21
N GLU A 5 50.55 -0.56 -69.27
CA GLU A 5 49.10 -0.58 -69.39
C GLU A 5 48.53 -1.57 -68.37
N ILE A 6 47.77 -1.06 -67.40
CA ILE A 6 47.00 -1.88 -66.47
C ILE A 6 45.90 -2.57 -67.28
N SER A 7 45.78 -3.90 -67.17
CA SER A 7 44.76 -4.64 -67.90
C SER A 7 43.35 -4.21 -67.44
N ARG A 8 42.35 -4.32 -68.33
CA ARG A 8 40.95 -4.00 -67.98
C ARG A 8 40.43 -4.84 -66.80
N GLU A 9 40.91 -6.07 -66.66
CA GLU A 9 40.55 -6.96 -65.54
C GLU A 9 41.14 -6.48 -64.21
N ASP A 10 42.42 -6.06 -64.21
CA ASP A 10 43.06 -5.48 -63.03
C ASP A 10 42.39 -4.17 -62.60
N ALA A 11 42.02 -3.32 -63.56
CA ALA A 11 41.27 -2.10 -63.29
C ALA A 11 39.89 -2.39 -62.66
N ALA A 12 39.17 -3.40 -63.16
CA ALA A 12 37.88 -3.81 -62.60
C ALA A 12 38.01 -4.35 -61.17
N LEU A 13 39.05 -5.14 -60.87
CA LEU A 13 39.32 -5.65 -59.52
C LEU A 13 39.67 -4.52 -58.54
N ILE A 14 40.47 -3.54 -58.97
CA ILE A 14 40.80 -2.36 -58.15
C ILE A 14 39.54 -1.55 -57.84
N ILE A 15 38.69 -1.29 -58.84
CA ILE A 15 37.43 -0.57 -58.65
C ILE A 15 36.49 -1.33 -57.71
N GLN A 16 36.35 -2.64 -57.88
CA GLN A 16 35.50 -3.46 -57.01
C GLN A 16 36.02 -3.48 -55.56
N SER A 17 37.34 -3.57 -55.37
CA SER A 17 37.99 -3.50 -54.06
C SER A 17 37.78 -2.13 -53.41
N ALA A 18 37.95 -1.04 -54.16
CA ALA A 18 37.70 0.32 -53.67
C ALA A 18 36.23 0.53 -53.29
N TYR A 19 35.28 0.03 -54.08
CA TYR A 19 33.86 0.09 -53.77
C TYR A 19 33.49 -0.68 -52.49
N ARG A 20 34.03 -1.91 -52.32
CA ARG A 20 33.83 -2.69 -51.07
C ARG A 20 34.38 -1.94 -49.87
N ARG A 21 35.59 -1.37 -49.96
CA ARG A 21 36.18 -0.56 -48.87
C ARG A 21 35.34 0.67 -48.57
N HIS A 22 34.86 1.39 -49.58
CA HIS A 22 34.00 2.56 -49.41
C HIS A 22 32.68 2.19 -48.72
N ARG A 23 32.03 1.09 -49.13
CA ARG A 23 30.81 0.60 -48.48
C ARG A 23 31.03 0.21 -47.02
N VAL A 24 32.12 -0.49 -46.71
CA VAL A 24 32.48 -0.84 -45.32
C VAL A 24 32.75 0.42 -44.50
N LEU A 25 33.47 1.40 -45.07
CA LEU A 25 33.74 2.67 -44.41
C LEU A 25 32.45 3.42 -44.08
N ASN A 26 31.51 3.52 -45.03
CA ASN A 26 30.22 4.15 -44.82
C ASN A 26 29.40 3.45 -43.71
N LEU A 27 29.39 2.11 -43.68
CA LEU A 27 28.73 1.35 -42.62
C LEU A 27 29.35 1.62 -41.24
N LEU A 28 30.69 1.63 -41.14
CA LEU A 28 31.39 1.94 -39.89
C LEU A 28 31.13 3.39 -39.44
N THR A 29 31.10 4.35 -40.38
CA THR A 29 30.74 5.74 -40.08
C THR A 29 29.30 5.84 -39.57
N GLN A 30 28.36 5.12 -40.18
CA GLN A 30 26.97 5.08 -39.73
C GLN A 30 26.84 4.47 -38.33
N GLN A 31 27.47 3.32 -38.07
CA GLN A 31 27.49 2.69 -36.75
C GLN A 31 28.08 3.61 -35.68
N LYS A 32 29.21 4.27 -36.00
CA LYS A 32 29.85 5.23 -35.11
C LYS A 32 28.91 6.39 -34.76
N ARG A 33 28.19 6.92 -35.76
CA ARG A 33 27.20 7.99 -35.55
C ARG A 33 26.09 7.53 -34.61
N THR A 34 25.50 6.35 -34.85
CA THR A 34 24.45 5.77 -34.00
C THR A 34 24.93 5.56 -32.56
N LEU A 35 26.18 5.11 -32.35
CA LEU A 35 26.75 4.98 -31.00
C LEU A 35 26.94 6.33 -30.30
N CYS A 36 27.44 7.35 -31.01
CA CYS A 36 27.55 8.69 -30.45
C CYS A 36 26.18 9.25 -30.03
N GLU A 37 25.17 9.12 -30.89
CA GLU A 37 23.79 9.53 -30.60
C GLU A 37 23.23 8.77 -29.38
N LYS A 38 23.53 7.47 -29.26
CA LYS A 38 23.17 6.65 -28.10
C LYS A 38 23.85 7.14 -26.82
N ILE A 39 25.16 7.38 -26.83
CA ILE A 39 25.92 7.87 -25.67
C ILE A 39 25.37 9.24 -25.20
N GLU A 40 25.13 10.16 -26.14
CA GLU A 40 24.58 11.48 -25.84
C GLU A 40 23.17 11.37 -25.24
N SER A 41 22.33 10.48 -25.79
CA SER A 41 21.00 10.20 -25.25
C SER A 41 21.05 9.64 -23.82
N VAL A 42 21.88 8.62 -23.57
CA VAL A 42 22.02 8.00 -22.24
C VAL A 42 22.59 9.00 -21.23
N THR A 43 23.58 9.80 -21.62
CA THR A 43 24.16 10.83 -20.76
C THR A 43 23.11 11.85 -20.34
N GLY A 44 22.28 12.33 -21.29
CA GLY A 44 21.17 13.22 -20.99
C GLY A 44 20.19 12.62 -19.98
N LYS A 45 19.80 11.35 -20.18
CA LYS A 45 18.92 10.61 -19.25
C LYS A 45 19.50 10.52 -17.85
N ILE A 46 20.80 10.24 -17.72
CA ILE A 46 21.49 10.17 -16.42
C ILE A 46 21.42 11.51 -15.70
N PHE A 47 21.74 12.62 -16.37
CA PHE A 47 21.69 13.94 -15.71
C PHE A 47 20.28 14.33 -15.25
N THR A 48 19.26 14.09 -16.10
CA THR A 48 17.87 14.32 -15.72
C THR A 48 17.47 13.47 -14.51
N LEU A 49 17.82 12.18 -14.52
CA LEU A 49 17.54 11.23 -13.44
C LEU A 49 18.24 11.64 -12.13
N THR A 50 19.51 12.03 -12.19
CA THR A 50 20.28 12.51 -11.03
C THR A 50 19.60 13.72 -10.37
N ASN A 51 19.25 14.73 -11.17
CA ASN A 51 18.64 15.96 -10.65
C ASN A 51 17.29 15.68 -9.99
N ARG A 52 16.45 14.87 -10.64
CA ARG A 52 15.14 14.49 -10.07
C ARG A 52 15.29 13.68 -8.80
N TYR A 53 16.20 12.70 -8.80
CA TYR A 53 16.43 11.88 -7.62
C TYR A 53 16.92 12.71 -6.43
N GLN A 54 17.79 13.69 -6.67
CA GLN A 54 18.21 14.65 -5.64
C GLN A 54 17.02 15.45 -5.08
N ILE A 55 16.11 15.94 -5.93
CA ILE A 55 14.90 16.65 -5.50
C ILE A 55 14.00 15.73 -4.66
N SER A 56 13.77 14.49 -5.11
CA SER A 56 12.96 13.49 -4.40
C SER A 56 13.52 13.18 -3.01
N LEU A 57 14.84 12.98 -2.90
CA LEU A 57 15.50 12.75 -1.60
C LEU A 57 15.33 13.92 -0.64
N MET A 58 15.44 15.15 -1.14
CA MET A 58 15.28 16.36 -0.33
C MET A 58 13.85 16.48 0.20
N HIS A 59 12.85 16.26 -0.66
CA HIS A 59 11.45 16.30 -0.28
C HIS A 59 11.10 15.17 0.72
N ALA A 60 11.63 13.96 0.54
CA ALA A 60 11.44 12.86 1.48
C ALA A 60 12.02 13.16 2.87
N LEU A 61 13.15 13.87 2.94
CA LEU A 61 13.74 14.34 4.19
C LEU A 61 12.87 15.42 4.85
N GLU A 62 12.40 16.41 4.09
CA GLU A 62 11.53 17.49 4.57
C GLU A 62 10.21 16.96 5.16
N GLN A 63 9.64 15.94 4.54
CA GLN A 63 8.42 15.28 5.01
C GLN A 63 8.65 14.30 6.17
N SER A 64 9.87 14.20 6.71
CA SER A 64 10.25 13.24 7.75
C SER A 64 9.97 11.77 7.37
N ARG A 65 9.91 11.47 6.06
CA ARG A 65 9.72 10.12 5.52
C ARG A 65 11.04 9.35 5.40
N MET A 66 12.17 10.03 5.61
CA MET A 66 13.52 9.45 5.56
C MET A 66 14.37 9.94 6.72
N MET A 67 15.15 9.04 7.32
CA MET A 67 16.13 9.40 8.35
C MET A 67 17.30 10.16 7.72
N THR A 68 17.81 11.18 8.42
CA THR A 68 18.94 12.02 7.96
C THR A 68 20.17 11.20 7.57
N PHE A 69 20.49 10.15 8.33
CA PHE A 69 21.63 9.27 8.02
C PHE A 69 21.43 8.55 6.68
N THR A 70 20.23 8.01 6.43
CA THR A 70 19.88 7.35 5.16
C THR A 70 19.94 8.32 3.99
N TYR A 71 19.50 9.56 4.19
CA TYR A 71 19.60 10.62 3.18
C TYR A 71 21.07 10.90 2.81
N ILE A 72 21.94 11.10 3.80
CA ILE A 72 23.37 11.36 3.58
C ILE A 72 24.00 10.24 2.76
N GLN A 73 23.79 8.98 3.17
CA GLN A 73 24.33 7.82 2.45
C GLN A 73 23.84 7.75 0.99
N LYS A 74 22.58 8.09 0.73
CA LYS A 74 22.01 8.10 -0.63
C LYS A 74 22.59 9.23 -1.49
N ILE A 75 22.79 10.42 -0.93
CA ILE A 75 23.42 11.55 -1.62
C ILE A 75 24.90 11.26 -1.93
N GLU A 76 25.64 10.63 -1.02
CA GLU A 76 27.02 10.22 -1.27
C GLU A 76 27.11 9.22 -2.44
N ASN A 77 26.22 8.23 -2.48
CA ASN A 77 26.13 7.28 -3.60
C ASN A 77 25.78 7.98 -4.92
N LEU A 78 24.86 8.95 -4.90
CA LEU A 78 24.47 9.73 -6.07
C LEU A 78 25.64 10.58 -6.60
N ASN A 79 26.39 11.21 -5.71
CA ASN A 79 27.58 11.98 -6.04
C ASN A 79 28.67 11.08 -6.66
N ALA A 80 28.87 9.89 -6.10
CA ALA A 80 29.83 8.92 -6.64
C ALA A 80 29.47 8.48 -8.08
N ILE A 81 28.19 8.22 -8.36
CA ILE A 81 27.73 7.93 -9.73
C ILE A 81 27.98 9.12 -10.65
N THR A 82 27.59 10.32 -10.22
CA THR A 82 27.72 11.55 -11.02
C THR A 82 29.18 11.83 -11.40
N GLN A 83 30.12 11.61 -10.47
CA GLN A 83 31.55 11.73 -10.75
C GLN A 83 32.05 10.70 -11.78
N ARG A 84 31.61 9.44 -11.69
CA ARG A 84 31.97 8.41 -12.67
C ARG A 84 31.42 8.73 -14.07
N VAL A 85 30.18 9.23 -14.14
CA VAL A 85 29.54 9.66 -15.39
C VAL A 85 30.28 10.84 -16.01
N ALA A 86 30.67 11.85 -15.22
CA ALA A 86 31.45 12.98 -15.72
C ALA A 86 32.82 12.54 -16.27
N ALA A 87 33.49 11.59 -15.61
CA ALA A 87 34.73 10.99 -16.09
C ALA A 87 34.54 10.20 -17.39
N LEU A 88 33.45 9.41 -17.52
CA LEU A 88 33.09 8.69 -18.74
C LEU A 88 32.79 9.66 -19.90
N TYR A 89 32.09 10.75 -19.63
CA TYR A 89 31.80 11.77 -20.63
C TYR A 89 33.07 12.44 -21.14
N SER A 90 34.02 12.71 -20.25
CA SER A 90 35.32 13.27 -20.62
C SER A 90 36.11 12.31 -21.53
N LYS A 91 36.06 11.00 -21.25
CA LYS A 91 36.62 9.95 -22.13
C LYS A 91 35.89 9.88 -23.47
N TYR A 92 34.56 9.97 -23.48
CA TYR A 92 33.76 10.02 -24.70
C TYR A 92 34.18 11.17 -25.61
N VAL A 93 34.29 12.39 -25.06
CA VAL A 93 34.68 13.58 -25.83
C VAL A 93 36.07 13.39 -26.45
N ALA A 94 37.03 12.83 -25.71
CA ALA A 94 38.37 12.52 -26.22
C ALA A 94 38.37 11.42 -27.30
N SER A 95 37.50 10.42 -27.17
CA SER A 95 37.44 9.25 -28.07
C SER A 95 36.40 9.38 -29.19
N LYS A 96 35.65 10.48 -29.28
CA LYS A 96 34.59 10.68 -30.29
C LYS A 96 35.14 10.56 -31.72
N THR A 97 36.41 10.89 -31.95
CA THR A 97 37.11 10.70 -33.23
C THR A 97 37.86 9.38 -33.34
N GLY A 98 37.98 8.61 -32.25
CA GLY A 98 38.72 7.35 -32.14
C GLY A 98 38.03 6.12 -32.74
N ALA A 99 38.56 4.95 -32.41
CA ALA A 99 38.13 3.65 -32.92
C ALA A 99 36.75 3.23 -32.38
N LEU A 100 35.95 2.55 -33.20
CA LEU A 100 34.59 2.12 -32.87
C LEU A 100 34.51 1.31 -31.56
N GLY A 101 35.45 0.39 -31.34
CA GLY A 101 35.45 -0.45 -30.14
C GLY A 101 35.65 0.32 -28.82
N GLN A 102 36.33 1.47 -28.85
CA GLN A 102 36.41 2.33 -27.66
C GLN A 102 35.05 2.99 -27.34
N LEU A 103 34.30 3.37 -28.38
CA LEU A 103 32.95 3.95 -28.22
C LEU A 103 31.95 2.90 -27.73
N GLU A 104 32.02 1.66 -28.21
CA GLU A 104 31.18 0.55 -27.72
C GLU A 104 31.42 0.27 -26.22
N LEU A 105 32.68 0.27 -25.79
CA LEU A 105 33.04 0.10 -24.38
C LEU A 105 32.50 1.25 -23.52
N ILE A 106 32.68 2.49 -23.97
CA ILE A 106 32.17 3.68 -23.26
C ILE A 106 30.64 3.65 -23.19
N ALA A 107 29.96 3.30 -24.29
CA ALA A 107 28.51 3.17 -24.31
C ALA A 107 28.02 2.13 -23.29
N SER A 108 28.70 0.98 -23.22
CA SER A 108 28.37 -0.08 -22.23
C SER A 108 28.58 0.41 -20.79
N GLN A 109 29.61 1.20 -20.52
CA GLN A 109 29.85 1.78 -19.19
C GLN A 109 28.79 2.81 -18.80
N PHE A 110 28.33 3.64 -19.74
CA PHE A 110 27.21 4.55 -19.51
C PHE A 110 25.92 3.79 -19.16
N GLU A 111 25.63 2.69 -19.83
CA GLU A 111 24.46 1.85 -19.52
C GLU A 111 24.56 1.23 -18.11
N ILE A 112 25.76 0.81 -17.69
CA ILE A 112 25.99 0.30 -16.32
C ILE A 112 25.72 1.40 -15.29
N GLU A 113 26.28 2.60 -15.47
CA GLU A 113 26.05 3.71 -14.53
C GLU A 113 24.58 4.15 -14.52
N HIS A 114 23.92 4.16 -15.67
CA HIS A 114 22.49 4.41 -15.77
C HIS A 114 21.68 3.36 -14.99
N ALA A 115 22.03 2.08 -15.10
CA ALA A 115 21.38 1.00 -14.33
C ALA A 115 21.63 1.14 -12.82
N CYS A 116 22.86 1.48 -12.40
CA CYS A 116 23.20 1.78 -11.00
C CYS A 116 22.39 2.97 -10.47
N LEU A 117 22.25 4.04 -11.26
CA LEU A 117 21.49 5.22 -10.89
C LEU A 117 20.00 4.90 -10.78
N ARG A 118 19.43 4.13 -11.72
CA ARG A 118 18.05 3.65 -11.62
C ARG A 118 17.84 2.86 -10.35
N LYS A 119 18.69 1.88 -10.06
CA LYS A 119 18.59 1.09 -8.82
C LYS A 119 18.68 1.96 -7.56
N LEU A 120 19.57 2.95 -7.56
CA LEU A 120 19.67 3.89 -6.45
C LEU A 120 18.41 4.75 -6.32
N ALA A 121 17.88 5.26 -7.44
CA ALA A 121 16.70 6.10 -7.50
C ALA A 121 15.45 5.35 -7.03
N LEU A 122 15.28 4.12 -7.52
CA LEU A 122 14.22 3.21 -7.09
C LEU A 122 14.26 2.99 -5.58
N ASN A 123 15.43 2.73 -4.99
CA ASN A 123 15.56 2.54 -3.54
C ASN A 123 15.25 3.80 -2.71
N GLY A 124 15.17 4.99 -3.32
CA GLY A 124 14.76 6.22 -2.62
C GLY A 124 13.27 6.53 -2.69
N GLY A 125 12.51 5.78 -3.48
CA GLY A 125 11.11 6.06 -3.76
C GLY A 125 10.94 7.20 -4.77
N ALA A 126 9.78 7.21 -5.43
CA ALA A 126 9.35 8.33 -6.26
C ALA A 126 8.18 9.04 -5.57
N ALA A 127 8.02 10.33 -5.84
CA ALA A 127 6.94 11.11 -5.25
C ALA A 127 5.57 10.70 -5.82
N SER A 128 5.56 10.10 -7.01
CA SER A 128 4.35 9.71 -7.73
C SER A 128 4.63 8.52 -8.68
N LEU A 129 3.58 7.86 -9.16
CA LEU A 129 3.66 6.80 -10.16
C LEU A 129 4.17 7.33 -11.51
N SER A 130 3.73 8.52 -11.92
CA SER A 130 4.17 9.18 -13.15
C SER A 130 5.67 9.43 -13.14
N GLU A 131 6.22 9.92 -12.02
CA GLU A 131 7.67 10.13 -11.89
C GLU A 131 8.42 8.80 -11.99
N LEU A 132 7.91 7.76 -11.35
CA LEU A 132 8.46 6.41 -11.41
C LEU A 132 8.44 5.83 -12.82
N LEU A 133 7.31 5.93 -13.52
CA LEU A 133 7.16 5.45 -14.89
C LEU A 133 8.04 6.23 -15.85
N GLU A 134 8.25 7.51 -15.61
CA GLU A 134 9.20 8.29 -16.38
C GLU A 134 10.65 7.83 -16.16
N PHE A 135 11.00 7.41 -14.93
CA PHE A 135 12.29 6.78 -14.65
C PHE A 135 12.43 5.40 -15.31
N GLU A 136 11.36 4.61 -15.29
CA GLU A 136 11.39 3.22 -15.74
C GLU A 136 11.29 3.06 -17.26
N CYS A 137 10.42 3.86 -17.88
CA CYS A 137 10.04 3.79 -19.30
C CYS A 137 10.50 5.01 -20.12
N GLY A 138 10.96 6.09 -19.47
CA GLY A 138 11.44 7.31 -20.12
C GLY A 138 10.37 8.42 -20.25
N PRO A 139 10.72 9.59 -20.83
CA PRO A 139 9.84 10.76 -20.92
C PRO A 139 8.54 10.50 -21.70
N ASN A 140 8.56 9.55 -22.63
CA ASN A 140 7.41 9.15 -23.45
C ASN A 140 6.68 7.93 -22.89
N TRP A 141 6.79 7.66 -21.58
CA TRP A 141 6.21 6.46 -20.98
C TRP A 141 4.73 6.27 -21.29
N ARG A 142 3.96 7.36 -21.45
CA ARG A 142 2.53 7.29 -21.81
C ARG A 142 2.25 6.64 -23.16
N GLU A 143 3.22 6.65 -24.09
CA GLU A 143 3.10 6.01 -25.40
C GLU A 143 3.23 4.49 -25.32
N VAL A 144 3.85 3.96 -24.26
CA VAL A 144 4.09 2.53 -24.07
C VAL A 144 3.16 1.88 -23.05
N ILE A 145 2.28 2.66 -22.43
CA ILE A 145 1.28 2.17 -21.47
C ILE A 145 -0.09 2.07 -22.15
N PRO A 146 -0.83 0.96 -22.00
CA PRO A 146 -2.19 0.84 -22.50
C PRO A 146 -3.10 1.96 -21.97
N SER A 147 -3.99 2.51 -22.80
CA SER A 147 -4.83 3.65 -22.41
C SER A 147 -5.69 3.40 -21.16
N ARG A 148 -6.14 2.16 -20.94
CA ARG A 148 -6.90 1.76 -19.74
C ARG A 148 -6.05 1.82 -18.46
N ALA A 149 -4.76 1.46 -18.55
CA ALA A 149 -3.83 1.62 -17.45
C ALA A 149 -3.56 3.10 -17.14
N LEU A 150 -3.52 3.98 -18.15
CA LEU A 150 -3.27 5.42 -17.95
C LEU A 150 -4.29 6.10 -17.02
N GLU A 151 -5.59 5.77 -17.17
CA GLU A 151 -6.65 6.31 -16.31
C GLU A 151 -6.43 5.90 -14.85
N THR A 152 -6.08 4.64 -14.64
CA THR A 152 -5.83 4.07 -13.33
C THR A 152 -4.57 4.66 -12.70
N ILE A 153 -3.48 4.77 -13.47
CA ILE A 153 -2.23 5.41 -13.04
C ILE A 153 -2.50 6.87 -12.65
N SER A 154 -3.24 7.63 -13.47
CA SER A 154 -3.54 9.03 -13.19
C SER A 154 -4.35 9.20 -11.90
N PHE A 155 -5.26 8.26 -11.61
CA PHE A 155 -6.02 8.27 -10.36
C PHE A 155 -5.12 8.01 -9.15
N TYR A 156 -4.23 7.02 -9.25
CA TYR A 156 -3.38 6.62 -8.14
C TYR A 156 -2.11 7.46 -7.97
N ASP A 157 -1.75 8.29 -8.94
CA ASP A 157 -0.55 9.12 -8.93
C ASP A 157 -0.45 10.03 -7.69
N SER A 158 -1.59 10.49 -7.17
CA SER A 158 -1.69 11.33 -5.98
C SER A 158 -1.95 10.55 -4.68
N LEU A 159 -2.29 9.27 -4.79
CA LEU A 159 -2.78 8.44 -3.70
C LEU A 159 -1.79 7.36 -3.28
N PHE A 160 -0.91 6.95 -4.18
CA PHE A 160 0.02 5.85 -4.00
C PHE A 160 1.45 6.35 -4.13
N PHE A 161 2.25 6.10 -3.10
CA PHE A 161 3.65 6.49 -3.02
C PHE A 161 4.54 5.28 -3.34
N PRO A 162 5.10 5.19 -4.56
CA PRO A 162 5.98 4.11 -4.93
C PRO A 162 7.30 4.15 -4.16
N ARG A 163 7.75 2.98 -3.72
CA ARG A 163 8.99 2.75 -2.99
C ARG A 163 9.98 1.86 -3.73
N GLU A 164 9.49 0.87 -4.48
CA GLU A 164 10.34 -0.05 -5.20
C GLU A 164 9.67 -0.49 -6.50
N THR A 165 10.46 -0.96 -7.45
CA THR A 165 9.94 -1.60 -8.66
C THR A 165 10.68 -2.89 -8.96
N THR A 166 9.97 -3.82 -9.56
CA THR A 166 10.49 -5.05 -10.15
C THR A 166 9.92 -5.16 -11.55
N GLN A 167 10.78 -5.39 -12.53
CA GLN A 167 10.33 -5.69 -13.88
C GLN A 167 10.11 -7.20 -14.01
N ALA A 168 8.98 -7.57 -14.57
CA ALA A 168 8.65 -8.95 -14.87
C ALA A 168 8.34 -9.08 -16.36
N ILE A 169 8.67 -10.25 -16.91
CA ILE A 169 8.41 -10.56 -18.31
C ILE A 169 7.14 -11.38 -18.39
N TYR A 170 6.27 -10.97 -19.30
CA TYR A 170 5.08 -11.71 -19.63
C TYR A 170 5.48 -12.92 -20.48
N SER A 171 5.22 -14.12 -19.99
CA SER A 171 5.55 -15.36 -20.70
C SER A 171 4.31 -16.22 -20.91
N PRO A 172 3.92 -16.49 -22.16
CA PRO A 172 2.86 -17.45 -22.42
C PRO A 172 3.29 -18.86 -22.01
N TYR A 173 2.40 -19.65 -21.39
CA TYR A 173 2.67 -21.07 -21.13
C TYR A 173 2.89 -21.81 -22.44
N GLU A 174 3.90 -22.68 -22.50
CA GLU A 174 4.14 -23.51 -23.68
C GLU A 174 3.09 -24.60 -23.92
N LYS A 175 2.13 -24.84 -23.00
CA LYS A 175 1.12 -25.90 -23.15
C LYS A 175 -0.22 -25.58 -22.49
N GLY A 176 -1.04 -24.77 -23.15
CA GLY A 176 -2.51 -24.77 -22.98
C GLY A 176 -3.07 -24.36 -21.62
N GLY A 177 -2.30 -23.67 -20.78
CA GLY A 177 -2.78 -23.17 -19.50
C GLY A 177 -2.12 -21.84 -19.14
N GLY A 178 -2.76 -20.74 -19.53
CA GLY A 178 -2.55 -19.38 -19.01
C GLY A 178 -1.17 -18.71 -19.18
N GLU A 179 -1.15 -17.40 -19.32
CA GLU A 179 0.08 -16.61 -19.32
C GLU A 179 0.59 -16.39 -17.87
N VAL A 180 1.91 -16.45 -17.65
CA VAL A 180 2.52 -16.29 -16.33
C VAL A 180 3.49 -15.12 -16.30
N VAL A 181 3.46 -14.38 -15.19
CA VAL A 181 4.43 -13.34 -14.88
C VAL A 181 5.68 -14.00 -14.31
N LEU A 182 6.79 -13.91 -15.05
CA LEU A 182 8.10 -14.39 -14.60
C LEU A 182 8.87 -13.25 -13.93
N LEU A 183 9.13 -13.41 -12.63
CA LEU A 183 10.00 -12.54 -11.87
C LEU A 183 11.47 -12.76 -12.22
N PRO A 184 12.37 -11.78 -11.92
CA PRO A 184 13.80 -11.91 -12.21
C PRO A 184 14.50 -13.09 -11.53
N ASP A 185 13.96 -13.59 -10.42
CA ASP A 185 14.45 -14.76 -9.68
C ASP A 185 13.87 -16.09 -10.18
N GLY A 186 12.99 -16.04 -11.18
CA GLY A 186 12.32 -17.22 -11.76
C GLY A 186 11.05 -17.63 -11.03
N GLU A 187 10.61 -16.89 -10.00
CA GLU A 187 9.32 -17.10 -9.38
C GLU A 187 8.18 -16.80 -10.38
N LYS A 188 7.14 -17.62 -10.30
CA LYS A 188 5.93 -17.53 -11.11
C LYS A 188 4.82 -17.00 -10.25
N ILE A 189 4.18 -15.91 -10.70
CA ILE A 189 3.04 -15.34 -10.00
C ILE A 189 1.80 -15.49 -10.87
N ASP A 190 0.77 -16.11 -10.29
CA ASP A 190 -0.57 -16.15 -10.86
C ASP A 190 -1.25 -14.79 -10.69
N TYR A 191 -1.72 -14.22 -11.81
CA TYR A 191 -2.53 -13.00 -11.86
C TYR A 191 -3.82 -13.28 -12.61
N ASP A 192 -4.79 -12.36 -12.49
CA ASP A 192 -5.97 -12.40 -13.34
C ASP A 192 -5.57 -12.07 -14.79
N GLU A 193 -5.42 -13.15 -15.57
CA GLU A 193 -5.00 -13.11 -16.98
C GLU A 193 -5.96 -12.26 -17.83
N ALA A 194 -7.26 -12.27 -17.53
CA ALA A 194 -8.23 -11.51 -18.30
C ALA A 194 -8.02 -10.00 -18.11
N GLU A 195 -7.79 -9.58 -16.86
CA GLU A 195 -7.58 -8.16 -16.57
C GLU A 195 -6.23 -7.64 -17.07
N LEU A 196 -5.16 -8.44 -16.96
CA LEU A 196 -3.85 -8.08 -17.52
C LEU A 196 -3.88 -8.00 -19.04
N ASN A 197 -4.55 -8.94 -19.72
CA ASN A 197 -4.68 -8.93 -21.17
C ASN A 197 -5.53 -7.76 -21.69
N GLU A 198 -6.46 -7.26 -20.87
CA GLU A 198 -7.17 -6.02 -21.12
C GLU A 198 -6.33 -4.76 -20.88
N GLY A 199 -5.08 -4.90 -20.44
CA GLY A 199 -4.18 -3.81 -20.12
C GLY A 199 -4.57 -3.05 -18.86
N LYS A 200 -5.30 -3.68 -17.93
CA LYS A 200 -5.67 -3.07 -16.65
C LYS A 200 -4.51 -3.13 -15.68
N CYS A 201 -4.39 -2.10 -14.86
CA CYS A 201 -3.52 -2.13 -13.70
C CYS A 201 -4.13 -3.02 -12.62
N LEU A 202 -3.34 -3.88 -11.98
CA LEU A 202 -3.79 -4.75 -10.90
C LEU A 202 -3.13 -4.37 -9.58
N PHE A 203 -3.93 -4.31 -8.52
CA PHE A 203 -3.45 -4.13 -7.15
C PHE A 203 -3.58 -5.42 -6.38
N THR A 204 -2.49 -5.89 -5.78
CA THR A 204 -2.50 -7.10 -4.95
C THR A 204 -1.81 -6.88 -3.62
N GLU A 205 -2.08 -7.77 -2.67
CA GLU A 205 -1.30 -7.82 -1.43
C GLU A 205 0.18 -7.98 -1.77
N PRO A 206 1.10 -7.34 -1.03
CA PRO A 206 2.53 -7.51 -1.26
C PRO A 206 2.91 -8.99 -1.10
N ARG A 207 3.28 -9.67 -2.19
CA ARG A 207 3.57 -11.12 -2.14
C ARG A 207 5.04 -11.41 -1.89
N ILE A 208 5.90 -10.55 -2.42
CA ILE A 208 7.36 -10.73 -2.43
C ILE A 208 8.01 -9.97 -1.26
N PHE A 209 7.21 -9.23 -0.49
CA PHE A 209 7.66 -8.38 0.60
C PHE A 209 7.36 -9.03 1.95
N SER A 210 8.40 -9.31 2.74
CA SER A 210 8.24 -9.43 4.19
C SER A 210 7.95 -8.01 4.71
N ALA A 211 6.70 -7.72 5.04
CA ALA A 211 6.32 -6.47 5.70
C ALA A 211 7.30 -6.13 6.83
N ALA A 212 8.15 -5.12 6.60
CA ALA A 212 9.24 -4.78 7.51
C ALA A 212 8.74 -3.87 8.64
N THR A 213 7.64 -3.14 8.40
CA THR A 213 7.01 -2.25 9.37
C THR A 213 5.52 -2.52 9.50
N PRO A 214 4.90 -2.20 10.65
CA PRO A 214 3.44 -2.23 10.82
C PRO A 214 2.69 -1.39 9.78
N GLN A 215 3.27 -0.28 9.34
CA GLN A 215 2.68 0.57 8.28
C GLN A 215 2.59 -0.19 6.94
N ASP A 216 3.57 -1.04 6.63
CA ASP A 216 3.55 -1.82 5.38
C ASP A 216 2.43 -2.87 5.40
N HIS A 217 2.07 -3.40 6.58
CA HIS A 217 0.90 -4.27 6.73
C HIS A 217 -0.43 -3.54 6.54
N VAL A 218 -0.48 -2.22 6.78
CA VAL A 218 -1.73 -1.44 6.80
C VAL A 218 -1.95 -0.66 5.51
N CYS A 219 -0.89 -0.18 4.86
CA CYS A 219 -1.00 0.69 3.69
C CYS A 219 -0.21 0.17 2.47
N GLY A 220 0.57 -0.91 2.62
CA GLY A 220 1.45 -1.42 1.56
C GLY A 220 0.68 -2.16 0.46
N ALA A 221 1.03 -1.93 -0.81
CA ALA A 221 0.44 -2.67 -1.92
C ALA A 221 1.43 -2.87 -3.09
N GLU A 222 1.12 -3.85 -3.92
CA GLU A 222 1.76 -4.10 -5.21
C GLU A 222 0.84 -3.66 -6.35
N LEU A 223 1.28 -2.67 -7.13
CA LEU A 223 0.63 -2.21 -8.34
C LEU A 223 1.34 -2.78 -9.56
N CYS A 224 0.64 -3.55 -10.36
CA CYS A 224 1.16 -4.17 -11.58
C CYS A 224 0.71 -3.35 -12.79
N ILE A 225 1.67 -2.79 -13.51
CA ILE A 225 1.43 -1.89 -14.64
C ILE A 225 1.92 -2.55 -15.93
N PRO A 226 1.02 -2.92 -16.86
CA PRO A 226 1.43 -3.45 -18.15
C PRO A 226 2.04 -2.33 -19.01
N TYR A 227 3.13 -2.65 -19.72
CA TYR A 227 3.79 -1.73 -20.65
C TYR A 227 4.45 -2.47 -21.82
N GLU A 228 4.64 -1.78 -22.95
CA GLU A 228 5.33 -2.32 -24.12
C GLU A 228 6.78 -1.82 -24.18
N ALA A 229 7.74 -2.73 -24.32
CA ALA A 229 9.11 -2.35 -24.58
C ALA A 229 9.76 -3.32 -25.58
N GLU A 230 10.38 -2.76 -26.61
CA GLU A 230 11.07 -3.51 -27.67
C GLU A 230 10.13 -4.49 -28.40
N GLY A 231 8.87 -4.10 -28.60
CA GLY A 231 7.85 -4.92 -29.24
C GLY A 231 7.39 -6.11 -28.39
N ARG A 232 7.63 -6.09 -27.08
CA ARG A 232 7.19 -7.11 -26.12
C ARG A 232 6.38 -6.50 -25.01
N GLN A 233 5.30 -7.17 -24.64
CA GLN A 233 4.55 -6.90 -23.41
C GLN A 233 5.43 -7.24 -22.19
N ARG A 234 5.48 -6.31 -21.24
CA ARG A 234 6.19 -6.43 -19.98
C ARG A 234 5.28 -5.95 -18.86
N LEU A 235 5.62 -6.34 -17.63
CA LEU A 235 4.92 -5.91 -16.44
C LEU A 235 5.89 -5.16 -15.52
N LEU A 236 5.50 -3.97 -15.10
CA LEU A 236 6.18 -3.24 -14.05
C LEU A 236 5.42 -3.46 -12.75
N ILE A 237 6.03 -4.20 -11.82
CA ILE A 237 5.50 -4.40 -10.49
C ILE A 237 6.04 -3.29 -9.61
N VAL A 238 5.17 -2.40 -9.17
CA VAL A 238 5.47 -1.25 -8.34
C VAL A 238 5.02 -1.55 -6.92
N ARG A 239 5.95 -1.50 -5.97
CA ARG A 239 5.66 -1.60 -4.55
C ARG A 239 5.61 -0.22 -3.94
N GLY A 240 4.69 0.00 -3.02
CA GLY A 240 4.53 1.30 -2.40
C GLY A 240 3.52 1.25 -1.27
N HIS A 241 3.10 2.42 -0.85
CA HIS A 241 2.08 2.57 0.19
C HIS A 241 1.06 3.60 -0.26
N PHE A 242 -0.20 3.36 0.09
CA PHE A 242 -1.21 4.39 -0.01
C PHE A 242 -0.94 5.48 1.02
N ALA A 243 -1.26 6.73 0.65
CA ALA A 243 -1.43 7.79 1.62
C ALA A 243 -2.49 7.37 2.64
N ASP A 244 -2.33 7.75 3.90
CA ASP A 244 -3.44 7.69 4.84
C ASP A 244 -4.55 8.58 4.28
N ASP A 245 -5.73 8.00 4.03
CA ASP A 245 -6.95 8.73 3.69
C ASP A 245 -7.88 8.73 4.92
N PRO A 246 -7.56 9.53 5.96
CA PRO A 246 -8.34 9.58 7.18
C PRO A 246 -9.77 10.10 6.93
N THR A 247 -10.03 10.70 5.77
CA THR A 247 -11.33 11.26 5.42
C THR A 247 -12.16 10.33 4.53
N GLY A 248 -11.57 9.27 3.98
CA GLY A 248 -12.19 8.39 3.00
C GLY A 248 -12.60 9.12 1.71
N LEU A 249 -12.00 10.27 1.40
CA LEU A 249 -12.36 11.10 0.25
C LEU A 249 -12.04 10.40 -1.07
N SER A 250 -11.01 9.57 -1.09
CA SER A 250 -10.59 8.81 -2.26
C SER A 250 -11.64 7.79 -2.69
N SER A 251 -12.46 7.31 -1.75
CA SER A 251 -13.62 6.44 -2.05
C SER A 251 -14.82 7.20 -2.61
N GLN A 252 -14.76 8.54 -2.67
CA GLN A 252 -15.83 9.41 -3.14
C GLN A 252 -15.58 9.94 -4.56
N VAL A 253 -14.44 9.59 -5.18
CA VAL A 253 -14.06 10.04 -6.52
C VAL A 253 -13.52 8.90 -7.37
N GLY A 254 -13.62 9.05 -8.70
CA GLY A 254 -13.00 8.15 -9.67
C GLY A 254 -13.45 6.69 -9.60
N PRO A 255 -12.59 5.73 -9.97
CA PRO A 255 -12.94 4.30 -10.03
C PRO A 255 -13.37 3.70 -8.68
N LEU A 256 -12.84 4.23 -7.56
CA LEU A 256 -13.22 3.76 -6.23
C LEU A 256 -14.63 4.18 -5.84
N PHE A 257 -15.12 5.33 -6.35
CA PHE A 257 -16.51 5.72 -6.15
C PHE A 257 -17.47 4.77 -6.87
N GLU A 258 -17.19 4.42 -8.12
CA GLU A 258 -18.00 3.48 -8.90
C GLU A 258 -18.05 2.11 -8.22
N LYS A 259 -16.89 1.62 -7.78
CA LYS A 259 -16.78 0.38 -7.00
C LYS A 259 -17.56 0.45 -5.69
N ARG A 260 -17.51 1.59 -4.99
CA ARG A 260 -18.27 1.81 -3.76
C ARG A 260 -19.78 1.79 -4.03
N GLN A 261 -20.25 2.41 -5.12
CA GLN A 261 -21.66 2.35 -5.51
C GLN A 261 -22.08 0.91 -5.83
N GLN A 262 -21.25 0.17 -6.57
CA GLN A 262 -21.47 -1.24 -6.86
C GLN A 262 -21.58 -2.08 -5.57
N VAL A 263 -20.69 -1.87 -4.59
CA VAL A 263 -20.76 -2.54 -3.28
C VAL A 263 -22.04 -2.20 -2.53
N ILE A 264 -22.44 -0.92 -2.49
CA ILE A 264 -23.67 -0.47 -1.83
C ILE A 264 -24.90 -1.11 -2.48
N GLU A 265 -24.95 -1.13 -3.81
CA GLU A 265 -26.03 -1.78 -4.58
C GLU A 265 -26.10 -3.27 -4.29
N GLN A 266 -24.97 -3.99 -4.34
CA GLN A 266 -24.92 -5.43 -4.03
C GLN A 266 -25.26 -5.75 -2.56
N LEU A 267 -24.99 -4.83 -1.64
CA LEU A 267 -25.38 -4.96 -0.23
C LEU A 267 -26.84 -4.62 0.02
N SER A 268 -27.54 -3.92 -0.88
CA SER A 268 -28.93 -3.48 -0.66
C SER A 268 -29.87 -4.66 -0.40
N ASP A 269 -29.67 -5.78 -1.09
CA ASP A 269 -30.45 -7.01 -0.96
C ASP A 269 -29.97 -7.95 0.18
N LYS A 270 -28.94 -7.58 0.94
CA LYS A 270 -28.38 -8.40 2.02
C LYS A 270 -29.00 -8.04 3.38
N ASP A 271 -29.24 -9.07 4.20
CA ASP A 271 -29.72 -8.96 5.59
C ASP A 271 -28.61 -8.45 6.54
N VAL A 272 -28.09 -7.26 6.25
CA VAL A 272 -27.14 -6.53 7.08
C VAL A 272 -27.77 -5.15 7.38
N PRO A 273 -27.84 -4.71 8.64
CA PRO A 273 -28.38 -3.41 8.99
C PRO A 273 -27.57 -2.27 8.36
N GLU A 274 -28.26 -1.22 7.91
CA GLU A 274 -27.63 -0.06 7.28
C GLU A 274 -26.55 0.61 8.15
N PRO A 275 -26.73 0.78 9.48
CA PRO A 275 -25.67 1.30 10.33
C PRO A 275 -24.40 0.43 10.34
N PHE A 276 -24.56 -0.90 10.30
CA PHE A 276 -23.43 -1.83 10.23
C PHE A 276 -22.75 -1.74 8.86
N LYS A 277 -23.52 -1.75 7.75
CA LYS A 277 -22.97 -1.57 6.39
C LYS A 277 -22.16 -0.28 6.30
N ALA A 278 -22.75 0.86 6.69
CA ALA A 278 -22.11 2.15 6.62
C ALA A 278 -20.83 2.21 7.47
N GLY A 279 -20.89 1.73 8.72
CA GLY A 279 -19.73 1.71 9.61
C GLY A 279 -18.63 0.76 9.14
N TRP A 280 -18.99 -0.41 8.62
CA TRP A 280 -18.03 -1.41 8.15
C TRP A 280 -17.33 -0.94 6.87
N LEU A 281 -18.08 -0.39 5.91
CA LEU A 281 -17.52 0.17 4.69
C LEU A 281 -16.62 1.39 4.97
N ALA A 282 -16.94 2.19 5.98
CA ALA A 282 -16.10 3.30 6.42
C ALA A 282 -14.78 2.85 7.07
N HIS A 283 -14.67 1.60 7.52
CA HIS A 283 -13.43 1.04 8.05
C HIS A 283 -12.43 0.64 6.96
N TYR A 284 -12.89 0.33 5.74
CA TYR A 284 -11.98 -0.03 4.67
C TYR A 284 -11.04 1.14 4.36
N ALA A 285 -9.76 0.94 4.65
CA ALA A 285 -8.71 1.83 4.22
C ALA A 285 -8.67 1.88 2.67
N LEU A 286 -8.01 2.91 2.14
CA LEU A 286 -7.81 3.08 0.69
C LEU A 286 -7.22 1.83 0.04
N GLN A 287 -6.28 1.17 0.73
CA GLN A 287 -5.70 -0.11 0.34
C GLN A 287 -6.78 -1.19 0.12
N GLY A 288 -7.67 -1.38 1.09
CA GLY A 288 -8.73 -2.39 1.03
C GLY A 288 -9.70 -2.13 -0.13
N TRP A 289 -10.08 -0.87 -0.35
CA TRP A 289 -10.88 -0.45 -1.50
C TRP A 289 -10.18 -0.68 -2.83
N SER A 290 -8.86 -0.49 -2.89
CA SER A 290 -8.09 -0.65 -4.13
C SER A 290 -7.87 -2.13 -4.48
N MET A 291 -7.62 -2.98 -3.47
CA MET A 291 -7.16 -4.36 -3.68
C MET A 291 -8.26 -5.42 -3.76
N LYS A 292 -9.40 -5.22 -3.11
CA LYS A 292 -10.45 -6.26 -3.01
C LYS A 292 -11.55 -6.03 -4.02
N SER A 293 -12.05 -7.06 -4.72
CA SER A 293 -13.20 -6.89 -5.62
C SER A 293 -14.46 -6.43 -4.86
N ALA A 294 -15.44 -5.87 -5.58
CA ALA A 294 -16.71 -5.49 -4.97
C ALA A 294 -17.38 -6.69 -4.29
N GLU A 295 -17.38 -7.85 -4.95
CA GLU A 295 -17.95 -9.10 -4.44
C GLU A 295 -17.23 -9.57 -3.16
N THR A 296 -15.91 -9.40 -3.11
CA THR A 296 -15.11 -9.74 -1.94
C THR A 296 -15.49 -8.86 -0.75
N ILE A 297 -15.60 -7.55 -0.95
CA ILE A 297 -16.01 -6.59 0.08
C ILE A 297 -17.43 -6.91 0.58
N VAL A 298 -18.36 -7.22 -0.33
CA VAL A 298 -19.74 -7.60 0.00
C VAL A 298 -19.76 -8.87 0.85
N ARG A 299 -19.00 -9.90 0.45
CA ARG A 299 -18.87 -11.16 1.21
C ARG A 299 -18.32 -10.91 2.60
N GLU A 300 -17.19 -10.23 2.72
CA GLU A 300 -16.56 -9.91 4.00
C GLU A 300 -17.48 -9.10 4.92
N THR A 301 -18.25 -8.16 4.37
CA THR A 301 -19.24 -7.39 5.14
C THR A 301 -20.33 -8.29 5.72
N CYS A 302 -20.81 -9.27 4.94
CA CYS A 302 -21.82 -10.23 5.40
C CYS A 302 -21.25 -11.19 6.47
N GLU A 303 -20.03 -11.70 6.25
CA GLU A 303 -19.32 -12.57 7.18
C GLU A 303 -19.06 -11.85 8.51
N ALA A 304 -18.52 -10.63 8.46
CA ALA A 304 -18.28 -9.82 9.64
C ALA A 304 -19.55 -9.54 10.46
N TYR A 305 -20.69 -9.35 9.80
CA TYR A 305 -21.97 -9.19 10.50
C TYR A 305 -22.45 -10.49 11.14
N ALA A 306 -22.30 -11.63 10.47
CA ALA A 306 -22.62 -12.94 11.04
C ALA A 306 -21.73 -13.26 12.25
N ASP A 307 -20.45 -12.92 12.17
CA ASP A 307 -19.49 -13.04 13.27
C ASP A 307 -19.85 -12.13 14.43
N ALA A 308 -20.23 -10.87 14.16
CA ALA A 308 -20.71 -9.95 15.18
C ALA A 308 -21.90 -10.52 15.96
N LYS A 309 -22.90 -11.09 15.28
CA LYS A 309 -24.04 -11.78 15.93
C LYS A 309 -23.57 -12.95 16.79
N THR A 310 -22.61 -13.73 16.31
CA THR A 310 -22.05 -14.87 17.05
C THR A 310 -21.31 -14.40 18.31
N LEU A 311 -20.47 -13.37 18.19
CA LEU A 311 -19.71 -12.79 19.31
C LEU A 311 -20.63 -12.21 20.38
N GLN A 312 -21.78 -11.64 20.01
CA GLN A 312 -22.79 -11.15 20.96
C GLN A 312 -23.36 -12.27 21.86
N THR A 313 -23.25 -13.54 21.47
CA THR A 313 -23.64 -14.68 22.33
C THR A 313 -22.59 -15.02 23.39
N TYR A 314 -21.37 -14.48 23.28
CA TYR A 314 -20.27 -14.78 24.18
C TYR A 314 -20.20 -13.81 25.36
N SER A 315 -19.74 -14.30 26.51
CA SER A 315 -19.43 -13.43 27.64
C SER A 315 -18.22 -12.54 27.34
N SER A 316 -18.21 -11.30 27.83
CA SER A 316 -17.07 -10.38 27.60
C SER A 316 -15.74 -10.94 28.09
N ARG A 317 -15.74 -11.75 29.15
CA ARG A 317 -14.53 -12.42 29.65
C ARG A 317 -13.92 -13.37 28.63
N ARG A 318 -14.78 -14.14 27.93
CA ARG A 318 -14.33 -15.04 26.87
C ARG A 318 -13.74 -14.23 25.72
N ILE A 319 -14.47 -13.21 25.25
CA ILE A 319 -14.04 -12.35 24.14
C ILE A 319 -12.66 -11.71 24.44
N ILE A 320 -12.46 -11.16 25.65
CA ILE A 320 -11.17 -10.58 26.03
C ILE A 320 -10.07 -11.62 26.06
N SER A 321 -10.35 -12.82 26.58
CA SER A 321 -9.37 -13.90 26.58
C SER A 321 -8.98 -14.33 25.16
N ASP A 322 -9.91 -14.30 24.22
CA ASP A 322 -9.68 -14.66 22.81
C ASP A 322 -8.88 -13.54 22.12
N ILE A 323 -9.28 -12.27 22.28
CA ILE A 323 -8.54 -11.09 21.78
C ILE A 323 -7.08 -11.14 22.23
N GLN A 324 -6.80 -11.39 23.51
CA GLN A 324 -5.42 -11.42 24.04
C GLN A 324 -4.53 -12.49 23.37
N LYS A 325 -5.10 -13.54 22.79
CA LYS A 325 -4.37 -14.65 22.16
C LYS A 325 -4.21 -14.51 20.65
N CYS A 326 -5.07 -13.72 20.01
CA CYS A 326 -5.06 -13.54 18.55
C CYS A 326 -3.98 -12.54 18.10
N ALA A 327 -3.66 -12.56 16.81
CA ALA A 327 -2.83 -11.55 16.15
C ALA A 327 -3.56 -10.19 16.09
N TYR A 328 -2.80 -9.10 15.97
CA TYR A 328 -3.31 -7.72 15.99
C TYR A 328 -4.50 -7.49 15.04
N GLN A 329 -4.41 -7.97 13.80
CA GLN A 329 -5.42 -7.79 12.77
C GLN A 329 -6.78 -8.38 13.20
N VAL A 330 -6.75 -9.59 13.77
CA VAL A 330 -7.94 -10.29 14.25
C VAL A 330 -8.52 -9.58 15.49
N ARG A 331 -7.66 -9.06 16.38
CA ARG A 331 -8.12 -8.26 17.54
C ARG A 331 -8.91 -7.03 17.08
N ARG A 332 -8.34 -6.29 16.12
CA ARG A 332 -8.95 -5.10 15.53
C ARG A 332 -10.31 -5.42 14.94
N GLU A 333 -10.39 -6.52 14.19
CA GLU A 333 -11.61 -6.96 13.53
C GLU A 333 -12.72 -7.33 14.53
N ILE A 334 -12.41 -8.13 15.55
CA ILE A 334 -13.37 -8.51 16.60
C ILE A 334 -13.94 -7.28 17.31
N VAL A 335 -13.07 -6.33 17.69
CA VAL A 335 -13.50 -5.10 18.38
C VAL A 335 -14.41 -4.27 17.48
N LEU A 336 -14.02 -4.09 16.21
CA LEU A 336 -14.80 -3.32 15.25
C LEU A 336 -16.18 -3.95 15.01
N GLN A 337 -16.24 -5.27 14.80
CA GLN A 337 -17.48 -6.03 14.64
C GLN A 337 -18.43 -5.79 15.83
N LEU A 338 -17.90 -5.79 17.06
CA LEU A 338 -18.68 -5.56 18.27
C LEU A 338 -19.13 -4.11 18.45
N LEU A 339 -18.33 -3.13 18.01
CA LEU A 339 -18.70 -1.72 18.06
C LEU A 339 -19.78 -1.39 17.03
N LEU A 340 -19.68 -1.94 15.83
CA LEU A 340 -20.61 -1.66 14.73
C LEU A 340 -21.91 -2.47 14.82
N ALA A 341 -21.97 -3.48 15.69
CA ALA A 341 -23.18 -4.25 15.94
C ALA A 341 -24.35 -3.35 16.40
N GLN A 342 -25.59 -3.86 16.26
CA GLN A 342 -26.80 -3.10 16.61
C GLN A 342 -26.79 -2.55 18.06
N ASP A 343 -26.13 -3.27 18.98
CA ASP A 343 -25.84 -2.79 20.33
C ASP A 343 -24.32 -2.68 20.55
N PRO A 344 -23.75 -1.46 20.57
CA PRO A 344 -22.31 -1.26 20.78
C PRO A 344 -21.88 -1.50 22.23
N ALA A 345 -22.81 -1.71 23.18
CA ALA A 345 -22.50 -1.81 24.60
C ALA A 345 -21.45 -2.90 24.91
N LEU A 346 -21.55 -4.06 24.26
CA LEU A 346 -20.59 -5.14 24.44
C LEU A 346 -19.20 -4.77 23.92
N GLY A 347 -19.11 -4.12 22.76
CA GLY A 347 -17.83 -3.64 22.20
C GLY A 347 -17.17 -2.60 23.11
N LEU A 348 -17.94 -1.64 23.62
CA LEU A 348 -17.47 -0.64 24.57
C LEU A 348 -17.02 -1.28 25.90
N GLN A 349 -17.77 -2.26 26.41
CA GLN A 349 -17.40 -3.05 27.57
C GLN A 349 -16.08 -3.80 27.36
N VAL A 350 -15.88 -4.41 26.20
CA VAL A 350 -14.64 -5.11 25.87
C VAL A 350 -13.47 -4.14 25.83
N MET A 351 -13.64 -2.96 25.21
CA MET A 351 -12.62 -1.93 25.13
C MET A 351 -12.22 -1.35 26.49
N GLU A 352 -13.18 -1.01 27.36
CA GLU A 352 -12.88 -0.55 28.72
C GLU A 352 -12.19 -1.63 29.56
N GLN A 353 -12.61 -2.90 29.44
CA GLN A 353 -11.93 -3.99 30.13
C GLN A 353 -10.53 -4.28 29.57
N LEU A 354 -10.29 -4.06 28.27
CA LEU A 354 -8.96 -4.13 27.67
C LEU A 354 -8.07 -3.00 28.20
N LYS A 355 -8.59 -1.78 28.29
CA LYS A 355 -7.87 -0.63 28.86
C LYS A 355 -7.40 -0.90 30.28
N ASP A 356 -8.25 -1.51 31.11
CA ASP A 356 -7.94 -1.84 32.49
C ASP A 356 -6.97 -3.02 32.63
N LYS A 357 -7.15 -4.09 31.84
CA LYS A 357 -6.44 -5.37 32.03
C LYS A 357 -5.19 -5.53 31.15
N ALA A 358 -5.13 -4.81 30.04
CA ALA A 358 -4.09 -4.88 29.02
C ALA A 358 -3.94 -3.50 28.34
N PRO A 359 -3.52 -2.46 29.09
CA PRO A 359 -3.49 -1.08 28.59
C PRO A 359 -2.65 -0.93 27.32
N ASP A 360 -1.52 -1.62 27.22
CA ASP A 360 -0.66 -1.56 26.03
C ASP A 360 -1.39 -2.08 24.79
N ALA A 361 -2.12 -3.21 24.92
CA ALA A 361 -2.92 -3.77 23.83
C ALA A 361 -4.12 -2.86 23.47
N TYR A 362 -4.69 -2.16 24.44
CA TYR A 362 -5.72 -1.16 24.19
C TYR A 362 -5.18 0.03 23.39
N TYR A 363 -4.05 0.61 23.80
CA TYR A 363 -3.48 1.77 23.12
C TYR A 363 -3.01 1.41 21.71
N ASP A 364 -2.36 0.26 21.56
CA ASP A 364 -1.96 -0.30 20.26
C ASP A 364 -3.17 -0.48 19.33
N LEU A 365 -4.26 -1.06 19.84
CA LEU A 365 -5.48 -1.26 19.06
C LEU A 365 -6.17 0.07 18.72
N PHE A 366 -6.30 0.99 19.67
CA PHE A 366 -6.97 2.27 19.48
C PHE A 366 -6.22 3.18 18.51
N LEU A 367 -4.90 3.35 18.68
CA LEU A 367 -4.08 4.24 17.86
C LEU A 367 -3.99 3.81 16.39
N HIS A 368 -4.05 2.51 16.15
CA HIS A 368 -3.90 1.93 14.80
C HIS A 368 -5.24 1.53 14.14
N MET A 369 -6.39 1.80 14.80
CA MET A 369 -7.68 1.73 14.12
C MET A 369 -7.84 2.89 13.14
N PRO A 370 -8.57 2.72 12.02
CA PRO A 370 -8.95 3.83 11.15
C PRO A 370 -9.66 4.92 11.94
N ILE A 371 -9.40 6.18 11.61
CA ILE A 371 -9.91 7.33 12.36
C ILE A 371 -11.43 7.35 12.45
N GLN A 372 -12.13 6.86 11.42
CA GLN A 372 -13.59 6.74 11.41
C GLN A 372 -14.08 5.76 12.49
N ALA A 373 -13.36 4.65 12.70
CA ALA A 373 -13.66 3.70 13.76
C ALA A 373 -13.35 4.28 15.15
N GLN A 374 -12.29 5.09 15.28
CA GLN A 374 -11.98 5.81 16.52
C GLN A 374 -13.09 6.84 16.85
N LEU A 375 -13.52 7.63 15.86
CA LEU A 375 -14.60 8.60 16.01
C LEU A 375 -15.91 7.93 16.40
N TYR A 376 -16.24 6.80 15.76
CA TYR A 376 -17.41 6.01 16.10
C TYR A 376 -17.32 5.48 17.54
N PHE A 377 -16.16 5.00 17.97
CA PHE A 377 -15.93 4.58 19.35
C PHE A 377 -16.14 5.74 20.35
N ASP A 378 -15.57 6.90 20.07
CA ASP A 378 -15.71 8.09 20.91
C ASP A 378 -17.17 8.56 20.99
N GLU A 379 -17.89 8.59 19.87
CA GLU A 379 -19.31 8.95 19.81
C GLU A 379 -20.19 7.96 20.59
N ALA A 380 -19.94 6.66 20.43
CA ALA A 380 -20.66 5.61 21.13
C ALA A 380 -20.41 5.68 22.65
N ARG A 381 -19.17 5.98 23.06
CA ARG A 381 -18.81 6.24 24.47
C ARG A 381 -19.54 7.47 25.01
N CYS A 382 -19.48 8.61 24.31
CA CYS A 382 -20.18 9.83 24.72
C CYS A 382 -21.69 9.61 24.85
N THR A 383 -22.30 8.89 23.92
CA THR A 383 -23.73 8.55 23.95
C THR A 383 -24.10 7.74 25.19
N LEU A 384 -23.27 6.75 25.56
CA LEU A 384 -23.46 5.99 26.79
C LEU A 384 -23.29 6.86 28.04
N GLU A 385 -22.25 7.69 28.11
CA GLU A 385 -22.02 8.59 29.24
C GLU A 385 -23.17 9.58 29.43
N HIS A 386 -23.73 10.11 28.35
CA HIS A 386 -24.91 10.98 28.39
C HIS A 386 -26.16 10.24 28.89
N ARG A 387 -26.42 9.03 28.38
CA ARG A 387 -27.52 8.17 28.88
C ARG A 387 -27.35 7.88 30.37
N TRP A 388 -26.13 7.63 30.82
CA TRP A 388 -25.80 7.39 32.22
C TRP A 388 -25.99 8.63 33.10
N SER A 389 -25.52 9.79 32.65
CA SER A 389 -25.72 11.08 33.31
C SER A 389 -27.21 11.41 33.42
N ALA A 390 -27.99 11.15 32.37
CA ALA A 390 -29.44 11.32 32.36
C ALA A 390 -30.14 10.37 33.35
N LEU A 391 -29.75 9.09 33.40
CA LEU A 391 -30.22 8.11 34.39
C LEU A 391 -29.91 8.57 35.82
N ASN A 392 -28.68 9.00 36.10
CA ASN A 392 -28.31 9.49 37.43
C ASN A 392 -29.05 10.77 37.82
N LYS A 393 -29.30 11.67 36.86
CA LYS A 393 -30.10 12.90 37.09
C LYS A 393 -31.58 12.58 37.30
N ALA A 394 -32.14 11.61 36.57
CA ALA A 394 -33.53 11.18 36.73
C ALA A 394 -33.77 10.47 38.08
N VAL A 395 -32.71 9.96 38.71
CA VAL A 395 -32.73 9.24 39.99
C VAL A 395 -32.33 10.15 41.17
N SER A 396 -32.42 11.47 41.02
CA SER A 396 -32.03 12.46 42.04
C SER A 396 -33.01 12.56 43.23
N GLY A 397 -32.98 11.54 44.08
CA GLY A 397 -33.27 11.55 45.52
C GLY A 397 -32.20 10.70 46.24
N PRO A 398 -32.16 10.64 47.59
CA PRO A 398 -31.22 9.76 48.30
C PRO A 398 -31.40 8.34 47.77
N VAL A 399 -30.39 7.87 47.04
CA VAL A 399 -30.51 6.74 46.13
C VAL A 399 -30.70 5.47 46.94
N ASP A 400 -31.91 4.92 46.91
CA ASP A 400 -32.13 3.53 47.29
C ASP A 400 -31.43 2.65 46.25
N LEU A 401 -30.18 2.28 46.54
CA LEU A 401 -29.36 1.37 45.73
C LEU A 401 -30.15 0.11 45.32
N GLN A 402 -31.13 -0.30 46.14
CA GLN A 402 -31.98 -1.45 45.88
C GLN A 402 -32.89 -1.21 44.67
N LYS A 403 -33.41 0.01 44.53
CA LYS A 403 -34.21 0.41 43.35
C LYS A 403 -33.33 0.51 42.11
N GLN A 404 -32.13 1.06 42.20
CA GLN A 404 -31.21 1.12 41.07
C GLN A 404 -30.82 -0.28 40.57
N ILE A 405 -30.53 -1.20 41.48
CA ILE A 405 -30.20 -2.59 41.12
C ILE A 405 -31.39 -3.30 40.49
N LYS A 406 -32.61 -3.08 41.00
CA LYS A 406 -33.83 -3.69 40.44
C LYS A 406 -34.17 -3.15 39.04
N HIS A 407 -34.01 -1.84 38.83
CA HIS A 407 -34.37 -1.15 37.59
C HIS A 407 -33.24 -1.09 36.55
N SER A 408 -32.04 -1.55 36.87
CA SER A 408 -30.98 -1.71 35.88
C SER A 408 -31.35 -2.79 34.87
N SER A 409 -30.75 -2.73 33.69
CA SER A 409 -30.81 -3.79 32.68
C SER A 409 -29.87 -4.97 33.00
N MET A 410 -29.35 -5.07 34.22
CA MET A 410 -28.46 -6.16 34.62
C MET A 410 -29.15 -7.52 34.46
N PRO A 411 -28.45 -8.57 34.01
CA PRO A 411 -28.93 -9.95 34.12
C PRO A 411 -29.28 -10.29 35.57
N ASP A 412 -30.27 -11.16 35.78
CA ASP A 412 -30.75 -11.50 37.13
C ASP A 412 -29.65 -12.01 38.06
N SER A 413 -28.67 -12.74 37.51
CA SER A 413 -27.49 -13.19 38.25
C SER A 413 -26.62 -12.04 38.76
N ALA A 414 -26.43 -10.99 37.96
CA ALA A 414 -25.70 -9.78 38.35
C ALA A 414 -26.52 -8.92 39.33
N LYS A 415 -27.86 -8.85 39.15
CA LYS A 415 -28.76 -8.18 40.11
C LYS A 415 -28.70 -8.85 41.48
N GLN A 416 -28.70 -10.18 41.53
CA GLN A 416 -28.62 -10.93 42.78
C GLN A 416 -27.30 -10.68 43.51
N GLN A 417 -26.16 -10.70 42.80
CA GLN A 417 -24.86 -10.36 43.38
C GLN A 417 -24.81 -8.91 43.89
N ALA A 418 -25.39 -7.97 43.16
CA ALA A 418 -25.49 -6.58 43.57
C ALA A 418 -26.31 -6.43 44.85
N LEU A 419 -27.47 -7.11 44.95
CA LEU A 419 -28.30 -7.11 46.16
C LEU A 419 -27.57 -7.71 47.36
N GLU A 420 -26.81 -8.79 47.18
CA GLU A 420 -25.99 -9.38 48.25
C GLU A 420 -24.93 -8.41 48.75
N LYS A 421 -24.23 -7.72 47.84
CA LYS A 421 -23.23 -6.70 48.21
C LYS A 421 -23.87 -5.48 48.87
N GLN A 422 -25.10 -5.12 48.48
CA GLN A 422 -25.85 -4.07 49.12
C GLN A 422 -26.24 -4.45 50.56
N GLU A 423 -26.66 -5.69 50.79
CA GLU A 423 -26.96 -6.20 52.13
C GLU A 423 -25.70 -6.27 53.01
N MET A 424 -24.52 -6.54 52.43
CA MET A 424 -23.24 -6.45 53.15
C MET A 424 -22.93 -5.02 53.63
N LEU A 425 -23.25 -4.00 52.82
CA LEU A 425 -23.11 -2.59 53.23
C LEU A 425 -24.07 -2.20 54.36
N LYS A 426 -25.29 -2.74 54.37
CA LYS A 426 -26.26 -2.47 55.45
C LYS A 426 -25.88 -3.11 56.79
N LYS A 427 -25.14 -4.21 56.76
CA LYS A 427 -24.79 -5.01 57.95
C LYS A 427 -23.46 -4.60 58.60
N SER A 428 -22.80 -3.56 58.09
CA SER A 428 -21.50 -3.06 58.57
C SER A 428 -20.45 -4.13 58.85
N VAL A 429 -20.31 -5.05 57.91
CA VAL A 429 -19.33 -6.14 57.98
C VAL A 429 -18.01 -5.67 57.36
N SER A 430 -16.88 -6.14 57.91
CA SER A 430 -15.53 -5.98 57.33
C SER A 430 -15.54 -6.17 55.80
N GLY A 431 -15.14 -5.13 55.05
CA GLY A 431 -15.12 -5.13 53.58
C GLY A 431 -16.03 -4.11 52.90
N GLU A 432 -16.69 -3.20 53.63
CA GLU A 432 -17.58 -2.16 53.10
C GLU A 432 -16.97 -1.38 51.93
N ALA A 433 -15.74 -0.89 52.04
CA ALA A 433 -15.09 -0.12 50.96
C ALA A 433 -14.98 -0.92 49.64
N LYS A 434 -14.69 -2.23 49.73
CA LYS A 434 -14.61 -3.10 48.55
C LYS A 434 -16.01 -3.41 47.98
N ALA A 435 -17.02 -3.56 48.85
CA ALA A 435 -18.40 -3.78 48.43
C ALA A 435 -19.00 -2.51 47.78
N GLU A 436 -18.68 -1.33 48.31
CA GLU A 436 -19.09 -0.04 47.76
C GLU A 436 -18.40 0.23 46.42
N GLU A 437 -17.09 -0.01 46.31
CA GLU A 437 -16.36 0.11 45.05
C GLU A 437 -16.88 -0.87 44.00
N TYR A 438 -17.14 -2.12 44.39
CA TYR A 438 -17.74 -3.12 43.52
C TYR A 438 -19.11 -2.69 43.01
N LEU A 439 -20.00 -2.20 43.90
CA LEU A 439 -21.32 -1.71 43.50
C LEU A 439 -21.23 -0.48 42.61
N LYS A 440 -20.33 0.46 42.91
CA LYS A 440 -20.09 1.64 42.04
C LYS A 440 -19.62 1.20 40.65
N ARG A 441 -18.72 0.23 40.55
CA ARG A 441 -18.24 -0.32 39.26
C ARG A 441 -19.34 -1.08 38.53
N LEU A 442 -20.07 -1.94 39.22
CA LEU A 442 -21.14 -2.77 38.66
C LEU A 442 -22.31 -1.92 38.17
N LEU A 443 -22.66 -0.86 38.90
CA LEU A 443 -23.71 0.07 38.51
C LEU A 443 -23.25 0.97 37.37
N ARG A 444 -22.01 1.49 37.36
CA ARG A 444 -21.46 2.28 36.23
C ARG A 444 -21.35 1.51 34.91
N PHE A 445 -21.60 0.20 34.93
CA PHE A 445 -21.42 -0.68 33.80
C PHE A 445 -22.65 -0.67 32.87
N PRO A 446 -22.48 -0.56 31.53
CA PRO A 446 -23.60 -0.48 30.60
C PRO A 446 -24.13 -1.89 30.28
N TRP A 447 -25.17 -2.33 31.01
CA TRP A 447 -25.72 -3.68 30.87
C TRP A 447 -26.62 -3.94 29.64
N GLY A 448 -26.51 -3.12 28.59
CA GLY A 448 -27.32 -3.25 27.36
C GLY A 448 -28.83 -3.10 27.59
N LYS A 449 -29.64 -3.18 26.55
CA LYS A 449 -31.08 -3.45 26.64
C LYS A 449 -31.50 -4.38 25.53
#